data_AF-A0A7C2PY15-F1
#
_entry.id   AF-A0A7C2PY15-F1
#
_cell.length_a   1.000
_cell.length_b   1.000
_cell.length_c   1.000
_cell.angle_alpha   90.00
_cell.angle_beta   90.00
_cell.angle_gamma   90.00
#
_symmetry.space_group_name_H-M   'P 1'
#
loop_
_entity.id
_entity.type
_entity.pdbx_description
1 polymer ?
#
loop_
_entity_poly.entity_id
_entity_poly.type
_entity_poly.pdbx_seq_one_letter_code
_entity_poly.pdbx_strand_id
1 'polypeptide(L)'
;MNDVEERVNTLLGQMTLEEKIGQLNQPMIHGLPGLDLLRQGKAGSIINAFGALSGQGFDHLNSAEQCNALQRAALESRLGIPLLFGRDIIHGQRTVFPIPLAQAASFNPSLVEQINQIAAREASALGIRWTFAPMLDIARDARWGRIAEGYGEDPFLTSRMAEAAVRGFQGDDVSRPDRLVACAKHYVGYGAAEGGRDYEQAEISEPTLRDVYLPPFRAAVAAGVGTIMSAFLDLNGMPATANRRLLTDVLRNEWRFDGFVVSDWESVGELVQHGIAEDRAHAAALALRAGVDMDMVSGAYLETLAENVRCGRVTLAEIDEAVRRILRIKCRAGLFEHPLTDPERAIHDILTPKAREVARQAARETMVLLKNERHLLPLRDFRRILVAGPFVHATGELFGTWTMDGRAEDAVPLDQAFQAIAPAGT
;
A
#
# COMPACT_ATOMS: atom_id res chain seq x y z
N MET A 1 -8.58 15.83 19.03
CA MET A 1 -9.59 15.78 17.95
C MET A 1 -10.05 17.17 17.54
N ASN A 2 -10.46 18.06 18.46
CA ASN A 2 -10.86 19.44 18.09
C ASN A 2 -9.77 20.24 17.36
N ASP A 3 -8.50 20.08 17.76
CA ASP A 3 -7.36 20.78 17.14
C ASP A 3 -7.09 20.37 15.67
N VAL A 4 -7.29 19.08 15.32
CA VAL A 4 -7.11 18.59 13.94
C VAL A 4 -8.16 19.20 13.01
N GLU A 5 -9.44 19.13 13.37
CA GLU A 5 -10.50 19.67 12.51
C GLU A 5 -10.43 21.20 12.42
N GLU A 6 -10.04 21.89 13.49
CA GLU A 6 -9.83 23.35 13.46
C GLU A 6 -8.71 23.74 12.50
N ARG A 7 -7.57 23.05 12.53
CA ARG A 7 -6.48 23.28 11.58
C ARG A 7 -6.90 22.98 10.15
N VAL A 8 -7.57 21.85 9.91
CA VAL A 8 -8.03 21.46 8.57
C VAL A 8 -9.01 22.50 8.03
N ASN A 9 -9.98 22.95 8.82
CA ASN A 9 -10.92 24.01 8.43
C ASN A 9 -10.22 25.32 8.11
N THR A 10 -9.24 25.72 8.93
CA THR A 10 -8.47 26.94 8.72
C THR A 10 -7.68 26.90 7.42
N LEU A 11 -6.94 25.82 7.17
CA LEU A 11 -6.20 25.63 5.92
C LEU A 11 -7.13 25.61 4.73
N LEU A 12 -8.22 24.82 4.78
CA LEU A 12 -9.16 24.70 3.68
C LEU A 12 -9.82 26.04 3.31
N GLY A 13 -10.10 26.90 4.30
CA GLY A 13 -10.65 28.25 4.09
C GLY A 13 -9.65 29.23 3.45
N GLN A 14 -8.35 28.94 3.52
CA GLN A 14 -7.28 29.76 2.91
C GLN A 14 -6.90 29.30 1.51
N MET A 15 -7.27 28.09 1.10
CA MET A 15 -6.86 27.49 -0.17
C MET A 15 -7.65 28.02 -1.37
N THR A 16 -6.95 28.23 -2.49
CA THR A 16 -7.60 28.43 -3.80
C THR A 16 -8.14 27.10 -4.34
N LEU A 17 -8.95 27.15 -5.40
CA LEU A 17 -9.43 25.95 -6.07
C LEU A 17 -8.28 25.09 -6.62
N GLU A 18 -7.25 25.73 -7.17
CA GLU A 18 -6.08 25.06 -7.74
C GLU A 18 -5.25 24.35 -6.67
N GLU A 19 -5.09 24.96 -5.49
CA GLU A 19 -4.41 24.33 -4.36
C GLU A 19 -5.21 23.16 -3.78
N LYS A 20 -6.55 23.28 -3.76
CA LYS A 20 -7.46 22.20 -3.36
C LYS A 20 -7.31 21.01 -4.30
N ILE A 21 -7.39 21.25 -5.61
CA ILE A 21 -7.18 20.22 -6.63
C ILE A 21 -5.76 19.63 -6.52
N GLY A 22 -4.76 20.46 -6.25
CA GLY A 22 -3.39 20.01 -6.02
C GLY A 22 -3.26 19.00 -4.89
N GLN A 23 -4.03 19.14 -3.80
CA GLN A 23 -4.05 18.15 -2.72
C GLN A 23 -4.62 16.78 -3.13
N LEU A 24 -5.47 16.75 -4.15
CA LEU A 24 -6.07 15.51 -4.66
C LEU A 24 -5.17 14.79 -5.66
N ASN A 25 -4.02 15.35 -6.03
CA ASN A 25 -3.12 14.80 -7.03
C ASN A 25 -1.96 14.03 -6.38
N GLN A 26 -1.71 12.81 -6.84
CA GLN A 26 -0.53 12.01 -6.51
C GLN A 26 0.23 11.63 -7.78
N PRO A 27 1.19 12.47 -8.22
CA PRO A 27 2.05 12.12 -9.34
C PRO A 27 3.18 11.18 -8.92
N MET A 28 3.76 10.52 -9.92
CA MET A 28 5.13 10.03 -9.87
C MET A 28 6.06 11.18 -10.28
N ILE A 29 7.10 11.48 -9.50
CA ILE A 29 8.00 12.60 -9.77
C ILE A 29 9.37 12.11 -10.26
N HIS A 30 9.81 12.66 -11.40
CA HIS A 30 11.15 12.48 -11.94
C HIS A 30 11.80 13.84 -12.27
N GLY A 31 13.01 14.04 -11.77
CA GLY A 31 13.86 15.18 -12.14
C GLY A 31 13.34 16.57 -11.76
N LEU A 32 13.94 17.61 -12.36
CA LEU A 32 13.68 19.03 -12.06
C LEU A 32 12.23 19.51 -12.34
N PRO A 33 11.56 19.12 -13.45
CA PRO A 33 10.19 19.57 -13.73
C PRO A 33 9.19 19.18 -12.62
N GLY A 34 9.46 18.10 -11.90
CA GLY A 34 8.65 17.71 -10.75
C GLY A 34 8.77 18.67 -9.57
N LEU A 35 9.91 19.32 -9.34
CA LEU A 35 10.09 20.26 -8.23
C LEU A 35 9.22 21.51 -8.39
N ASP A 36 9.04 22.00 -9.60
CA ASP A 36 8.21 23.19 -9.86
C ASP A 36 6.73 22.90 -9.63
N LEU A 37 6.27 21.68 -9.93
CA LEU A 37 4.92 21.21 -9.59
C LEU A 37 4.68 21.26 -8.08
N LEU A 38 5.67 20.86 -7.27
CA LEU A 38 5.61 20.90 -5.81
C LEU A 38 5.55 22.33 -5.27
N ARG A 39 6.42 23.22 -5.76
CA ARG A 39 6.44 24.64 -5.36
C ARG A 39 5.14 25.37 -5.69
N GLN A 40 4.43 24.92 -6.72
CA GLN A 40 3.11 25.45 -7.10
C GLN A 40 1.95 24.85 -6.27
N GLY A 41 2.21 23.92 -5.35
CA GLY A 41 1.18 23.27 -4.54
C GLY A 41 0.29 22.30 -5.34
N LYS A 42 0.77 21.79 -6.48
CA LYS A 42 0.00 20.94 -7.41
C LYS A 42 0.11 19.43 -7.12
N ALA A 43 0.65 19.04 -5.97
CA ALA A 43 0.66 17.66 -5.48
C ALA A 43 0.35 17.61 -3.99
N GLY A 44 -0.51 16.67 -3.61
CA GLY A 44 -0.80 16.35 -2.21
C GLY A 44 0.05 15.19 -1.70
N SER A 45 0.50 14.32 -2.60
CA SER A 45 1.31 13.16 -2.30
C SER A 45 2.25 12.86 -3.45
N ILE A 46 3.25 12.01 -3.23
CA ILE A 46 4.06 11.40 -4.29
C ILE A 46 3.98 9.88 -4.12
N ILE A 47 3.76 9.17 -5.22
CA ILE A 47 4.04 7.74 -5.27
C ILE A 47 5.54 7.55 -5.51
N ASN A 48 6.22 7.00 -4.51
CA ASN A 48 7.65 6.71 -4.57
C ASN A 48 7.87 5.31 -5.13
N ALA A 49 7.71 5.18 -6.44
CA ALA A 49 7.92 3.94 -7.20
C ALA A 49 8.76 4.22 -8.46
N PHE A 50 9.37 3.19 -9.05
CA PHE A 50 10.11 3.30 -10.31
C PHE A 50 9.74 2.16 -11.27
N GLY A 51 9.26 2.53 -12.46
CA GLY A 51 8.96 1.61 -13.57
C GLY A 51 7.65 0.84 -13.46
N ALA A 52 7.13 0.40 -14.61
CA ALA A 52 5.88 -0.37 -14.72
C ALA A 52 6.03 -1.87 -14.32
N LEU A 53 7.24 -2.31 -13.97
CA LEU A 53 7.56 -3.72 -13.69
C LEU A 53 7.69 -3.97 -12.18
N SER A 54 6.58 -3.88 -11.44
CA SER A 54 6.46 -4.41 -10.06
C SER A 54 7.62 -4.01 -9.10
N GLY A 55 8.24 -2.86 -9.37
CA GLY A 55 9.50 -2.36 -8.82
C GLY A 55 10.61 -3.36 -8.53
N GLN A 56 10.80 -4.35 -9.40
CA GLN A 56 12.08 -5.08 -9.42
C GLN A 56 13.15 -4.16 -10.03
N GLY A 57 13.74 -3.33 -9.19
CA GLY A 57 14.76 -2.37 -9.58
C GLY A 57 15.21 -1.56 -8.38
N PHE A 58 16.52 -1.56 -8.13
CA PHE A 58 17.12 -0.71 -7.12
C PHE A 58 16.78 0.74 -7.39
N ASP A 59 16.13 1.38 -6.42
CA ASP A 59 15.85 2.79 -6.51
C ASP A 59 16.97 3.61 -5.83
N HIS A 60 17.72 4.36 -6.63
CA HIS A 60 18.62 5.38 -6.11
C HIS A 60 17.87 6.59 -5.55
N LEU A 61 16.54 6.68 -5.74
CA LEU A 61 15.63 7.76 -5.30
C LEU A 61 14.94 7.49 -3.95
N ASN A 62 15.19 6.35 -3.32
CA ASN A 62 14.58 5.98 -2.04
C ASN A 62 15.51 6.26 -0.84
N SER A 63 15.87 7.53 -0.65
CA SER A 63 16.62 8.00 0.51
C SER A 63 15.89 9.10 1.28
N ALA A 64 16.19 9.21 2.57
CA ALA A 64 15.64 10.27 3.41
C ALA A 64 16.01 11.66 2.86
N GLU A 65 17.21 11.84 2.31
CA GLU A 65 17.68 13.10 1.73
C GLU A 65 16.85 13.52 0.51
N GLN A 66 16.50 12.58 -0.36
CA GLN A 66 15.69 12.86 -1.54
C GLN A 66 14.24 13.15 -1.17
N CYS A 67 13.64 12.34 -0.29
CA CYS A 67 12.32 12.63 0.26
C CYS A 67 12.30 14.02 0.92
N ASN A 68 13.34 14.35 1.70
CA ASN A 68 13.49 15.68 2.30
C ASN A 68 13.64 16.80 1.27
N ALA A 69 14.35 16.57 0.16
CA ALA A 69 14.50 17.57 -0.90
C ALA A 69 13.14 17.87 -1.57
N LEU A 70 12.37 16.82 -1.90
CA LEU A 70 11.01 16.95 -2.43
C LEU A 70 10.08 17.63 -1.42
N GLN A 71 10.16 17.24 -0.15
CA GLN A 71 9.37 17.84 0.90
C GLN A 71 9.68 19.33 1.07
N ARG A 72 10.95 19.74 1.07
CA ARG A 72 11.34 21.16 1.13
C ARG A 72 10.76 21.94 -0.04
N ALA A 73 10.77 21.39 -1.25
CA ALA A 73 10.16 22.05 -2.41
C ALA A 73 8.63 22.23 -2.25
N ALA A 74 7.93 21.28 -1.63
CA ALA A 74 6.51 21.46 -1.30
C ALA A 74 6.27 22.50 -0.20
N LEU A 75 7.15 22.57 0.79
CA LEU A 75 7.09 23.56 1.87
C LEU A 75 7.36 25.00 1.38
N GLU A 76 8.02 25.17 0.22
CA GLU A 76 8.19 26.47 -0.45
C GLU A 76 6.89 26.99 -1.10
N SER A 77 5.85 26.16 -1.23
CA SER A 77 4.54 26.60 -1.76
C SER A 77 3.86 27.62 -0.84
N ARG A 78 2.88 28.37 -1.37
CA ARG A 78 2.22 29.49 -0.67
C ARG A 78 1.72 29.15 0.74
N LEU A 79 1.17 27.95 0.94
CA LEU A 79 0.66 27.48 2.23
C LEU A 79 1.59 26.48 2.93
N GLY A 80 2.71 26.10 2.31
CA GLY A 80 3.68 25.16 2.89
C GLY A 80 3.08 23.82 3.33
N ILE A 81 2.10 23.28 2.59
CA ILE A 81 1.42 22.03 2.96
C ILE A 81 2.36 20.85 2.64
N PRO A 82 2.70 19.98 3.63
CA PRO A 82 3.62 18.86 3.44
C PRO A 82 3.03 17.77 2.53
N LEU A 83 3.89 16.97 1.89
CA LEU A 83 3.48 15.82 1.08
C LEU A 83 3.35 14.55 1.95
N LEU A 84 2.49 13.64 1.49
CA LEU A 84 2.56 12.21 1.85
C LEU A 84 3.46 11.49 0.84
N PHE A 85 4.41 10.68 1.31
CA PHE A 85 5.19 9.79 0.46
C PHE A 85 4.64 8.36 0.58
N GLY A 86 3.99 7.89 -0.49
CA GLY A 86 3.39 6.56 -0.60
C GLY A 86 4.34 5.56 -1.27
N ARG A 87 4.41 4.32 -0.77
CA ARG A 87 5.19 3.23 -1.41
C ARG A 87 4.59 1.85 -1.12
N ASP A 88 4.77 0.90 -2.05
CA ASP A 88 4.44 -0.51 -1.83
C ASP A 88 5.42 -1.17 -0.86
N ILE A 89 5.01 -1.26 0.42
CA ILE A 89 5.76 -1.96 1.48
C ILE A 89 4.97 -3.22 1.85
N ILE A 90 4.98 -4.22 0.96
CA ILE A 90 4.02 -5.33 1.01
C ILE A 90 4.38 -6.38 2.07
N HIS A 91 5.64 -6.79 2.10
CA HIS A 91 6.13 -7.82 3.05
C HIS A 91 7.54 -7.53 3.53
N GLY A 92 7.84 -6.25 3.71
CA GLY A 92 9.15 -5.77 4.15
C GLY A 92 9.63 -4.57 3.35
N GLN A 93 10.72 -3.99 3.82
CA GLN A 93 11.43 -2.89 3.14
C GLN A 93 12.80 -3.41 2.69
N ARG A 94 13.81 -3.36 3.57
CA ARG A 94 15.14 -3.93 3.34
C ARG A 94 15.26 -5.32 3.93
N THR A 95 14.71 -5.50 5.13
CA THR A 95 14.41 -6.83 5.67
C THR A 95 13.15 -7.33 4.97
N VAL A 96 13.32 -8.32 4.10
CA VAL A 96 12.22 -8.96 3.37
C VAL A 96 11.72 -10.17 4.15
N PHE A 97 10.42 -10.29 4.32
CA PHE A 97 9.74 -11.39 4.99
C PHE A 97 9.09 -12.32 3.96
N PRO A 98 8.56 -13.50 4.36
CA PRO A 98 7.78 -14.32 3.44
C PRO A 98 6.61 -13.51 2.84
N ILE A 99 6.25 -13.78 1.58
CA ILE A 99 5.09 -13.17 0.93
C ILE A 99 3.82 -13.32 1.80
N PRO A 100 2.85 -12.39 1.75
CA PRO A 100 1.67 -12.42 2.62
C PRO A 100 0.90 -13.75 2.60
N LEU A 101 0.83 -14.42 1.44
CA LEU A 101 0.21 -15.74 1.34
C LEU A 101 0.89 -16.79 2.25
N ALA A 102 2.21 -16.75 2.33
CA ALA A 102 2.97 -17.60 3.25
C ALA A 102 2.78 -17.15 4.70
N GLN A 103 2.71 -15.85 4.97
CA GLN A 103 2.41 -15.33 6.32
C GLN A 103 1.07 -15.85 6.85
N ALA A 104 0.04 -15.95 5.99
CA ALA A 104 -1.24 -16.54 6.37
C ALA A 104 -1.11 -17.99 6.88
N ALA A 105 -0.20 -18.78 6.29
CA ALA A 105 0.05 -20.15 6.69
C ALA A 105 0.67 -20.30 8.10
N SER A 106 1.14 -19.21 8.71
CA SER A 106 1.56 -19.20 10.12
C SER A 106 0.38 -19.26 11.10
N PHE A 107 -0.82 -18.85 10.67
CA PHE A 107 -1.98 -18.63 11.55
C PHE A 107 -1.65 -17.74 12.77
N ASN A 108 -0.66 -16.85 12.63
CA ASN A 108 -0.12 -16.05 13.72
C ASN A 108 -0.24 -14.53 13.41
N PRO A 109 -1.38 -13.90 13.76
CA PRO A 109 -1.55 -12.46 13.58
C PRO A 109 -0.51 -11.62 14.33
N SER A 110 -0.02 -12.08 15.49
CA SER A 110 1.01 -11.35 16.24
C SER A 110 2.36 -11.32 15.52
N LEU A 111 2.67 -12.32 14.69
CA LEU A 111 3.83 -12.30 13.81
C LEU A 111 3.64 -11.29 12.68
N VAL A 112 2.47 -11.26 12.04
CA VAL A 112 2.14 -10.28 10.99
C VAL A 112 2.22 -8.84 11.52
N GLU A 113 1.76 -8.59 12.74
CA GLU A 113 1.89 -7.28 13.39
C GLU A 113 3.36 -6.87 13.56
N GLN A 114 4.22 -7.79 14.02
CA GLN A 114 5.67 -7.54 14.17
C GLN A 114 6.37 -7.31 12.82
N ILE A 115 6.02 -8.09 11.80
CA ILE A 115 6.54 -7.92 10.43
C ILE A 115 6.26 -6.51 9.93
N ASN A 116 5.01 -6.08 10.01
CA ASN A 116 4.59 -4.78 9.50
C ASN A 116 5.11 -3.61 10.37
N GLN A 117 5.33 -3.83 11.68
CA GLN A 117 6.01 -2.86 12.53
C GLN A 117 7.48 -2.65 12.11
N ILE A 118 8.19 -3.72 11.78
CA ILE A 118 9.57 -3.64 11.29
C ILE A 118 9.60 -2.94 9.93
N ALA A 119 8.70 -3.34 9.02
CA ALA A 119 8.58 -2.73 7.71
C ALA A 119 8.29 -1.22 7.80
N ALA A 120 7.38 -0.80 8.69
CA ALA A 120 7.09 0.60 8.95
C ALA A 120 8.31 1.37 9.46
N ARG A 121 9.06 0.79 10.41
CA ARG A 121 10.26 1.40 10.97
C ARG A 121 11.35 1.60 9.91
N GLU A 122 11.60 0.58 9.08
CA GLU A 122 12.60 0.66 8.01
C GLU A 122 12.21 1.67 6.93
N ALA A 123 10.97 1.62 6.43
CA ALA A 123 10.52 2.53 5.37
C ALA A 123 10.42 3.98 5.86
N SER A 124 9.98 4.21 7.10
CA SER A 124 9.92 5.56 7.68
C SER A 124 11.29 6.20 7.87
N ALA A 125 12.35 5.40 8.07
CA ALA A 125 13.73 5.87 8.10
C ALA A 125 14.21 6.41 6.75
N LEU A 126 13.54 6.05 5.65
CA LEU A 126 13.83 6.52 4.28
C LEU A 126 12.94 7.70 3.84
N GLY A 127 12.05 8.18 4.73
CA GLY A 127 11.13 9.29 4.43
C GLY A 127 9.75 8.89 3.94
N ILE A 128 9.48 7.58 3.81
CA ILE A 128 8.14 7.08 3.53
C ILE A 128 7.23 7.34 4.73
N ARG A 129 5.97 7.70 4.49
CA ARG A 129 4.97 7.97 5.55
C ARG A 129 3.61 7.33 5.28
N TRP A 130 3.48 6.65 4.16
CA TRP A 130 2.27 5.99 3.74
C TRP A 130 2.62 4.73 2.95
N THR A 131 1.94 3.62 3.21
CA THR A 131 2.14 2.37 2.48
C THR A 131 0.86 1.86 1.81
N PHE A 132 1.02 1.30 0.61
CA PHE A 132 -0.04 0.61 -0.12
C PHE A 132 -0.18 -0.86 0.34
N ALA A 133 -0.40 -1.04 1.64
CA ALA A 133 -0.56 -2.33 2.30
C ALA A 133 -1.46 -2.17 3.55
N PRO A 134 -2.16 -3.23 3.98
CA PRO A 134 -2.14 -4.59 3.44
C PRO A 134 -3.02 -4.80 2.19
N MET A 135 -2.67 -5.80 1.38
CA MET A 135 -3.56 -6.33 0.34
C MET A 135 -4.48 -7.41 0.94
N LEU A 136 -5.79 -7.24 0.80
CA LEU A 136 -6.84 -7.95 1.53
C LEU A 136 -7.83 -8.69 0.62
N ASP A 137 -7.52 -8.78 -0.68
CA ASP A 137 -8.38 -9.47 -1.62
C ASP A 137 -8.44 -10.97 -1.30
N ILE A 138 -9.66 -11.49 -1.14
CA ILE A 138 -9.88 -12.93 -1.09
C ILE A 138 -9.67 -13.49 -2.48
N ALA A 139 -8.74 -14.44 -2.60
CA ALA A 139 -8.45 -15.12 -3.85
C ALA A 139 -8.84 -16.60 -3.77
N ARG A 140 -9.67 -17.05 -4.71
CA ARG A 140 -10.11 -18.45 -4.86
C ARG A 140 -9.75 -19.04 -6.21
N ASP A 141 -8.97 -18.31 -6.99
CA ASP A 141 -8.44 -18.76 -8.27
C ASP A 141 -6.91 -18.67 -8.24
N ALA A 142 -6.26 -19.84 -8.13
CA ALA A 142 -4.81 -19.92 -8.02
C ALA A 142 -4.05 -19.48 -9.28
N ARG A 143 -4.74 -19.21 -10.39
CA ARG A 143 -4.14 -18.70 -11.64
C ARG A 143 -3.78 -17.22 -11.54
N TRP A 144 -4.45 -16.47 -10.66
CA TRP A 144 -4.22 -15.04 -10.52
C TRP A 144 -2.87 -14.76 -9.85
N GLY A 145 -1.96 -14.10 -10.57
CA GLY A 145 -0.58 -13.90 -10.10
C GLY A 145 -0.45 -13.14 -8.78
N ARG A 146 -1.47 -12.35 -8.42
CA ARG A 146 -1.50 -11.53 -7.21
C ARG A 146 -1.99 -12.28 -5.95
N ILE A 147 -2.29 -13.58 -6.05
CA ILE A 147 -2.58 -14.40 -4.84
C ILE A 147 -1.44 -14.32 -3.81
N ALA A 148 -0.20 -14.06 -4.26
CA ALA A 148 0.97 -13.95 -3.41
C ALA A 148 0.87 -12.79 -2.41
N GLU A 149 0.14 -11.73 -2.75
CA GLU A 149 0.02 -10.48 -1.98
C GLU A 149 -1.04 -10.53 -0.87
N GLY A 150 -2.01 -11.45 -0.99
CA GLY A 150 -3.12 -11.60 -0.06
C GLY A 150 -2.88 -12.69 0.98
N TYR A 151 -3.83 -12.84 1.90
CA TYR A 151 -3.76 -13.84 2.98
C TYR A 151 -4.58 -15.13 2.69
N GLY A 152 -4.88 -15.40 1.42
CA GLY A 152 -5.55 -16.62 0.97
C GLY A 152 -7.06 -16.48 0.72
N GLU A 153 -7.80 -17.57 0.96
CA GLU A 153 -9.20 -17.72 0.52
C GLU A 153 -10.27 -17.53 1.62
N ASP A 154 -9.83 -17.46 2.88
CA ASP A 154 -10.71 -17.43 4.05
C ASP A 154 -10.94 -15.99 4.55
N PRO A 155 -12.21 -15.51 4.59
CA PRO A 155 -12.54 -14.19 5.08
C PRO A 155 -12.15 -13.96 6.54
N PHE A 156 -12.25 -14.99 7.40
CA PHE A 156 -11.95 -14.84 8.82
C PHE A 156 -10.46 -14.68 9.06
N LEU A 157 -9.63 -15.58 8.53
CA LEU A 157 -8.17 -15.50 8.64
C LEU A 157 -7.65 -14.20 8.04
N THR A 158 -8.08 -13.82 6.84
CA THR A 158 -7.67 -12.57 6.19
C THR A 158 -8.08 -11.36 7.01
N SER A 159 -9.26 -11.36 7.65
CA SER A 159 -9.67 -10.28 8.57
C SER A 159 -8.76 -10.17 9.79
N ARG A 160 -8.33 -11.31 10.38
CA ARG A 160 -7.39 -11.32 11.51
C ARG A 160 -6.00 -10.81 11.11
N MET A 161 -5.54 -11.15 9.91
CA MET A 161 -4.27 -10.64 9.38
C MET A 161 -4.38 -9.15 9.00
N ALA A 162 -5.52 -8.69 8.49
CA ALA A 162 -5.77 -7.28 8.19
C ALA A 162 -5.63 -6.40 9.43
N GLU A 163 -6.30 -6.77 10.53
CA GLU A 163 -6.21 -6.06 11.80
C GLU A 163 -4.75 -5.98 12.30
N ALA A 164 -4.02 -7.09 12.23
CA ALA A 164 -2.62 -7.17 12.65
C ALA A 164 -1.70 -6.30 11.78
N ALA A 165 -1.86 -6.35 10.46
CA ALA A 165 -1.06 -5.54 9.55
C ALA A 165 -1.30 -4.04 9.77
N VAL A 166 -2.57 -3.62 9.90
CA VAL A 166 -2.92 -2.22 10.18
C VAL A 166 -2.31 -1.74 11.50
N ARG A 167 -2.42 -2.53 12.58
CA ARG A 167 -1.78 -2.22 13.87
C ARG A 167 -0.26 -2.17 13.77
N GLY A 168 0.35 -3.10 13.01
CA GLY A 168 1.79 -3.13 12.80
C GLY A 168 2.31 -1.85 12.14
N PHE A 169 1.65 -1.40 11.07
CA PHE A 169 2.04 -0.18 10.36
C PHE A 169 1.80 1.10 11.17
N GLN A 170 0.60 1.24 11.75
CA GLN A 170 0.16 2.51 12.34
C GLN A 170 0.48 2.64 13.84
N GLY A 171 0.58 1.52 14.55
CA GLY A 171 0.60 1.50 16.01
C GLY A 171 -0.63 2.18 16.63
N ASP A 172 -0.52 2.56 17.91
CA ASP A 172 -1.55 3.33 18.60
C ASP A 172 -1.51 4.83 18.25
N ASP A 173 -0.40 5.30 17.67
CA ASP A 173 -0.18 6.68 17.28
C ASP A 173 0.63 6.74 15.97
N VAL A 174 -0.06 7.03 14.88
CA VAL A 174 0.52 7.10 13.53
C VAL A 174 1.38 8.33 13.29
N SER A 175 1.37 9.32 14.21
CA SER A 175 2.25 10.50 14.12
C SER A 175 3.69 10.20 14.50
N ARG A 176 3.94 9.04 15.14
CA ARG A 176 5.28 8.62 15.52
C ARG A 176 6.19 8.47 14.30
N PRO A 177 7.48 8.82 14.42
CA PRO A 177 8.42 8.79 13.31
C PRO A 177 8.71 7.37 12.78
N ASP A 178 8.42 6.33 13.57
CA ASP A 178 8.62 4.91 13.23
C ASP A 178 7.34 4.19 12.75
N ARG A 179 6.33 4.95 12.32
CA ARG A 179 5.03 4.45 11.86
C ARG A 179 4.70 4.96 10.47
N LEU A 180 3.79 4.26 9.81
CA LEU A 180 3.26 4.60 8.49
C LEU A 180 1.74 4.62 8.54
N VAL A 181 1.12 5.50 7.76
CA VAL A 181 -0.30 5.36 7.41
C VAL A 181 -0.44 4.08 6.56
N ALA A 182 -1.39 3.21 6.92
CA ALA A 182 -1.69 2.01 6.15
C ALA A 182 -2.79 2.28 5.11
N CYS A 183 -2.75 1.54 3.99
CA CYS A 183 -3.73 1.60 2.93
C CYS A 183 -4.21 0.19 2.59
N ALA A 184 -5.43 -0.16 3.00
CA ALA A 184 -5.97 -1.47 2.63
C ALA A 184 -6.39 -1.47 1.15
N LYS A 185 -5.97 -2.49 0.41
CA LYS A 185 -6.18 -2.63 -1.03
C LYS A 185 -6.56 -4.06 -1.45
N HIS A 186 -7.17 -4.30 -2.60
CA HIS A 186 -7.73 -3.31 -3.53
C HIS A 186 -9.25 -3.37 -3.40
N TYR A 187 -9.87 -2.29 -2.94
CA TYR A 187 -11.28 -2.28 -2.56
C TYR A 187 -12.19 -2.18 -3.80
N VAL A 188 -12.95 -3.20 -4.17
CA VAL A 188 -13.04 -4.56 -3.58
C VAL A 188 -13.39 -5.59 -4.65
N GLY A 189 -13.07 -6.85 -4.40
CA GLY A 189 -13.47 -7.99 -5.24
C GLY A 189 -12.40 -8.37 -6.27
N TYR A 190 -11.23 -7.75 -6.22
CA TYR A 190 -10.21 -7.89 -7.25
C TYR A 190 -9.69 -9.32 -7.41
N GLY A 191 -9.57 -10.06 -6.31
CA GLY A 191 -9.19 -11.48 -6.32
C GLY A 191 -10.22 -12.44 -6.92
N ALA A 192 -11.37 -11.93 -7.38
CA ALA A 192 -12.40 -12.69 -8.10
C ALA A 192 -12.33 -12.55 -9.63
N ALA A 193 -11.32 -11.87 -10.16
CA ALA A 193 -11.17 -11.60 -11.59
C ALA A 193 -11.34 -12.86 -12.46
N GLU A 194 -12.19 -12.77 -13.50
CA GLU A 194 -12.63 -13.93 -14.26
C GLU A 194 -11.48 -14.67 -14.96
N GLY A 195 -11.45 -15.99 -14.78
CA GLY A 195 -10.42 -16.85 -15.34
C GLY A 195 -9.05 -16.68 -14.67
N GLY A 196 -8.96 -15.95 -13.56
CA GLY A 196 -7.70 -15.63 -12.88
C GLY A 196 -6.81 -14.69 -13.69
N ARG A 197 -7.39 -13.93 -14.63
CA ARG A 197 -6.67 -12.95 -15.45
C ARG A 197 -6.65 -11.62 -14.72
N ASP A 198 -5.47 -11.06 -14.56
CA ASP A 198 -5.34 -9.78 -13.87
C ASP A 198 -6.14 -8.69 -14.60
N TYR A 199 -6.71 -7.76 -13.84
CA TYR A 199 -7.59 -6.65 -14.30
C TYR A 199 -8.92 -7.05 -14.94
N GLU A 200 -9.19 -8.33 -15.16
CA GLU A 200 -10.45 -8.78 -15.72
C GLU A 200 -11.63 -8.48 -14.79
N GLN A 201 -12.81 -8.31 -15.38
CA GLN A 201 -14.06 -8.11 -14.65
C GLN A 201 -14.34 -9.21 -13.63
N ALA A 202 -15.20 -8.90 -12.65
CA ALA A 202 -15.73 -9.86 -11.71
C ALA A 202 -17.25 -9.69 -11.54
N GLU A 203 -17.96 -10.82 -11.52
CA GLU A 203 -19.37 -10.88 -11.15
C GLU A 203 -19.52 -11.53 -9.76
N ILE A 204 -19.99 -10.76 -8.78
CA ILE A 204 -20.14 -11.20 -7.39
C ILE A 204 -21.52 -10.80 -6.89
N SER A 205 -22.34 -11.79 -6.52
CA SER A 205 -23.64 -11.53 -5.90
C SER A 205 -23.49 -10.75 -4.59
N GLU A 206 -24.45 -9.89 -4.25
CA GLU A 206 -24.37 -9.08 -3.02
C GLU A 206 -24.15 -9.92 -1.74
N PRO A 207 -24.84 -11.07 -1.51
CA PRO A 207 -24.53 -11.93 -0.36
C PRO A 207 -23.07 -12.39 -0.35
N THR A 208 -22.56 -12.88 -1.49
CA THR A 208 -21.15 -13.31 -1.59
C THR A 208 -20.19 -12.15 -1.33
N LEU A 209 -20.47 -10.97 -1.88
CA LEU A 209 -19.66 -9.78 -1.66
C LEU A 209 -19.59 -9.43 -0.17
N ARG A 210 -20.73 -9.45 0.52
CA ARG A 210 -20.87 -9.12 1.95
C ARG A 210 -20.24 -10.16 2.89
N ASP A 211 -20.38 -11.45 2.56
CA ASP A 211 -19.96 -12.54 3.43
C ASP A 211 -18.51 -12.99 3.16
N VAL A 212 -17.98 -12.74 1.96
CA VAL A 212 -16.65 -13.22 1.56
C VAL A 212 -15.65 -12.10 1.34
N TYR A 213 -15.97 -11.12 0.50
CA TYR A 213 -14.97 -10.19 -0.02
C TYR A 213 -14.84 -8.88 0.78
N LEU A 214 -15.94 -8.40 1.37
CA LEU A 214 -15.96 -7.20 2.21
C LEU A 214 -15.41 -7.38 3.65
N PRO A 215 -15.53 -8.56 4.33
CA PRO A 215 -15.13 -8.68 5.73
C PRO A 215 -13.68 -8.26 6.04
N PRO A 216 -12.66 -8.62 5.24
CA PRO A 216 -11.29 -8.18 5.51
C PRO A 216 -11.12 -6.66 5.51
N PHE A 217 -11.74 -5.97 4.55
CA PHE A 217 -11.71 -4.50 4.48
C PHE A 217 -12.47 -3.86 5.65
N ARG A 218 -13.61 -4.44 6.04
CA ARG A 218 -14.35 -4.00 7.22
C ARG A 218 -13.51 -4.13 8.49
N ALA A 219 -12.75 -5.22 8.62
CA ALA A 219 -11.83 -5.42 9.73
C ALA A 219 -10.69 -4.40 9.73
N ALA A 220 -10.12 -4.05 8.57
CA ALA A 220 -9.13 -2.98 8.44
C ALA A 220 -9.70 -1.60 8.85
N VAL A 221 -10.93 -1.28 8.43
CA VAL A 221 -11.63 -0.05 8.85
C VAL A 221 -11.87 -0.03 10.36
N ALA A 222 -12.32 -1.14 10.94
CA ALA A 222 -12.51 -1.28 12.38
C ALA A 222 -11.19 -1.17 13.17
N ALA A 223 -10.06 -1.61 12.59
CA ALA A 223 -8.72 -1.44 13.13
C ALA A 223 -8.16 -0.01 12.93
N GLY A 224 -8.90 0.87 12.25
CA GLY A 224 -8.54 2.28 12.08
C GLY A 224 -7.57 2.54 10.92
N VAL A 225 -7.57 1.73 9.86
CA VAL A 225 -6.76 1.97 8.66
C VAL A 225 -6.94 3.41 8.14
N GLY A 226 -5.84 4.08 7.80
CA GLY A 226 -5.87 5.49 7.44
C GLY A 226 -6.39 5.76 6.03
N THR A 227 -6.17 4.84 5.09
CA THR A 227 -6.60 5.00 3.68
C THR A 227 -7.11 3.69 3.08
N ILE A 228 -7.84 3.80 1.97
CA ILE A 228 -8.26 2.68 1.12
C ILE A 228 -7.84 2.96 -0.32
N MET A 229 -7.40 1.94 -1.04
CA MET A 229 -7.15 2.02 -2.49
C MET A 229 -8.28 1.31 -3.24
N SER A 230 -8.87 1.95 -4.25
CA SER A 230 -9.88 1.29 -5.09
C SER A 230 -9.26 0.19 -5.96
N ALA A 231 -10.05 -0.80 -6.36
CA ALA A 231 -9.60 -1.81 -7.32
C ALA A 231 -9.65 -1.32 -8.77
N PHE A 232 -8.84 -1.94 -9.62
CA PHE A 232 -8.86 -1.72 -11.08
C PHE A 232 -10.16 -2.20 -11.73
N LEU A 233 -10.66 -3.36 -11.33
CA LEU A 233 -11.64 -4.09 -12.14
C LEU A 233 -13.03 -3.44 -12.22
N ASP A 234 -13.77 -3.88 -13.24
CA ASP A 234 -15.22 -3.78 -13.31
C ASP A 234 -15.86 -4.83 -12.38
N LEU A 235 -16.65 -4.38 -11.41
CA LEU A 235 -17.41 -5.24 -10.52
C LEU A 235 -18.91 -5.12 -10.79
N ASN A 236 -19.51 -6.18 -11.35
CA ASN A 236 -20.93 -6.24 -11.72
C ASN A 236 -21.39 -5.11 -12.69
N GLY A 237 -20.57 -4.77 -13.68
CA GLY A 237 -20.83 -3.73 -14.68
C GLY A 237 -20.47 -2.31 -14.22
N MET A 238 -19.69 -2.16 -13.16
CA MET A 238 -19.25 -0.86 -12.65
C MET A 238 -17.81 -0.92 -12.11
N PRO A 239 -16.85 -0.20 -12.73
CA PRO A 239 -15.50 -0.05 -12.22
C PRO A 239 -15.46 0.38 -10.76
N ALA A 240 -14.65 -0.29 -9.93
CA ALA A 240 -14.62 -0.04 -8.49
C ALA A 240 -14.26 1.42 -8.16
N THR A 241 -13.37 2.04 -8.96
CA THR A 241 -12.98 3.46 -8.89
C THR A 241 -14.15 4.45 -9.12
N ALA A 242 -15.22 4.02 -9.80
CA ALA A 242 -16.44 4.83 -10.02
C ALA A 242 -17.66 4.31 -9.24
N ASN A 243 -17.49 3.31 -8.37
CA ASN A 243 -18.60 2.63 -7.73
C ASN A 243 -19.05 3.34 -6.43
N ARG A 244 -19.95 4.32 -6.57
CA ARG A 244 -20.49 5.10 -5.44
C ARG A 244 -21.12 4.23 -4.34
N ARG A 245 -21.80 3.15 -4.72
CA ARG A 245 -22.42 2.22 -3.76
C ARG A 245 -21.38 1.65 -2.81
N LEU A 246 -20.20 1.29 -3.32
CA LEU A 246 -19.13 0.71 -2.51
C LEU A 246 -18.33 1.77 -1.75
N LEU A 247 -17.89 2.81 -2.45
CA LEU A 247 -16.97 3.82 -1.92
C LEU A 247 -17.63 4.87 -1.03
N THR A 248 -18.93 5.11 -1.20
CA THR A 248 -19.70 6.04 -0.37
C THR A 248 -20.70 5.29 0.51
N ASP A 249 -21.62 4.52 -0.07
CA ASP A 249 -22.73 3.96 0.72
C ASP A 249 -22.23 2.90 1.71
N VAL A 250 -21.46 1.91 1.26
CA VAL A 250 -20.89 0.90 2.17
C VAL A 250 -19.76 1.50 3.01
N LEU A 251 -18.70 2.00 2.37
CA LEU A 251 -17.48 2.38 3.08
C LEU A 251 -17.69 3.55 4.06
N ARG A 252 -18.42 4.59 3.66
CA ARG A 252 -18.57 5.81 4.48
C ARG A 252 -19.89 5.84 5.25
N ASN A 253 -21.02 5.53 4.62
CA ASN A 253 -22.32 5.65 5.27
C ASN A 253 -22.58 4.48 6.23
N GLU A 254 -22.29 3.24 5.83
CA GLU A 254 -22.46 2.07 6.70
C GLU A 254 -21.30 1.91 7.69
N TRP A 255 -20.04 1.92 7.22
CA TRP A 255 -18.88 1.60 8.07
C TRP A 255 -18.25 2.81 8.75
N ARG A 256 -18.68 4.03 8.42
CA ARG A 256 -18.17 5.28 9.01
C ARG A 256 -16.67 5.47 8.83
N PHE A 257 -16.12 5.02 7.70
CA PHE A 257 -14.72 5.25 7.37
C PHE A 257 -14.41 6.76 7.30
N ASP A 258 -13.42 7.17 8.10
CA ASP A 258 -13.00 8.57 8.27
C ASP A 258 -11.58 8.84 7.72
N GLY A 259 -11.10 7.95 6.85
CA GLY A 259 -9.90 8.17 6.05
C GLY A 259 -10.22 8.68 4.65
N PHE A 260 -9.22 8.65 3.77
CA PHE A 260 -9.40 8.98 2.35
C PHE A 260 -9.22 7.76 1.44
N VAL A 261 -9.84 7.83 0.26
CA VAL A 261 -9.72 6.83 -0.80
C VAL A 261 -8.76 7.36 -1.86
N VAL A 262 -7.75 6.57 -2.21
CA VAL A 262 -6.88 6.81 -3.38
C VAL A 262 -7.33 5.88 -4.52
N SER A 263 -7.24 6.34 -5.76
CA SER A 263 -7.36 5.42 -6.89
C SER A 263 -6.19 4.45 -6.93
N ASP A 264 -6.36 3.31 -7.58
CA ASP A 264 -5.18 2.58 -8.05
C ASP A 264 -4.49 3.36 -9.20
N TRP A 265 -3.37 2.82 -9.67
CA TRP A 265 -2.53 3.42 -10.71
C TRP A 265 -3.36 3.79 -11.95
N GLU A 266 -3.47 5.07 -12.26
CA GLU A 266 -4.20 5.58 -13.42
C GLU A 266 -5.71 5.27 -13.48
N SER A 267 -6.30 4.58 -12.48
CA SER A 267 -7.66 4.04 -12.58
C SER A 267 -8.75 5.09 -12.77
N VAL A 268 -8.52 6.36 -12.40
CA VAL A 268 -9.44 7.44 -12.75
C VAL A 268 -9.46 7.66 -14.26
N GLY A 269 -8.29 7.71 -14.90
CA GLY A 269 -8.17 7.83 -16.35
C GLY A 269 -8.76 6.61 -17.08
N GLU A 270 -8.54 5.41 -16.54
CA GLU A 270 -9.00 4.13 -17.11
C GLU A 270 -10.52 4.00 -17.22
N LEU A 271 -11.31 4.85 -16.53
CA LEU A 271 -12.77 4.87 -16.66
C LEU A 271 -13.23 5.15 -18.10
N VAL A 272 -12.39 5.81 -18.91
CA VAL A 272 -12.64 5.99 -20.35
C VAL A 272 -12.49 4.65 -21.09
N GLN A 273 -11.44 3.88 -20.78
CA GLN A 273 -11.17 2.55 -21.36
C GLN A 273 -12.22 1.53 -20.94
N HIS A 274 -12.73 1.62 -19.71
CA HIS A 274 -13.90 0.84 -19.26
C HIS A 274 -15.20 1.23 -19.98
N GLY A 275 -15.21 2.33 -20.74
CA GLY A 275 -16.37 2.77 -21.52
C GLY A 275 -17.48 3.43 -20.70
N ILE A 276 -17.23 3.76 -19.42
CA ILE A 276 -18.22 4.45 -18.58
C ILE A 276 -18.09 5.98 -18.63
N ALA A 277 -16.94 6.50 -19.08
CA ALA A 277 -16.66 7.91 -19.22
C ALA A 277 -16.39 8.28 -20.69
N GLU A 278 -16.84 9.47 -21.10
CA GLU A 278 -16.66 9.97 -22.48
C GLU A 278 -15.26 10.57 -22.70
N ASP A 279 -14.69 11.14 -21.64
CA ASP A 279 -13.38 11.78 -21.61
C ASP A 279 -12.85 11.83 -20.16
N ARG A 280 -11.63 12.37 -19.98
CA ARG A 280 -10.99 12.50 -18.65
C ARG A 280 -11.74 13.44 -17.71
N ALA A 281 -12.48 14.43 -18.23
CA ALA A 281 -13.25 15.34 -17.40
C ALA A 281 -14.49 14.65 -16.82
N HIS A 282 -15.20 13.86 -17.63
CA HIS A 282 -16.29 13.00 -17.16
C HIS A 282 -15.77 11.95 -16.18
N ALA A 283 -14.63 11.31 -16.48
CA ALA A 283 -14.00 10.32 -15.61
C ALA A 283 -13.66 10.91 -14.22
N ALA A 284 -13.04 12.09 -14.19
CA ALA A 284 -12.72 12.78 -12.94
C ALA A 284 -13.98 13.08 -12.10
N ALA A 285 -15.06 13.53 -12.74
CA ALA A 285 -16.33 13.81 -12.07
C ALA A 285 -16.99 12.55 -11.51
N LEU A 286 -16.96 11.42 -12.25
CA LEU A 286 -17.49 10.13 -11.79
C LEU A 286 -16.73 9.61 -10.57
N ALA A 287 -15.40 9.56 -10.63
CA ALA A 287 -14.57 9.06 -9.55
C ALA A 287 -14.73 9.89 -8.25
N LEU A 288 -14.71 11.23 -8.37
CA LEU A 288 -14.84 12.13 -7.22
C LEU A 288 -16.20 11.92 -6.53
N ARG A 289 -17.27 11.83 -7.32
CA ARG A 289 -18.64 11.59 -6.82
C ARG A 289 -18.85 10.18 -6.28
N ALA A 290 -18.10 9.20 -6.77
CA ALA A 290 -18.11 7.86 -6.22
C ALA A 290 -17.51 7.82 -4.81
N GLY A 291 -16.49 8.65 -4.57
CA GLY A 291 -15.86 8.83 -3.27
C GLY A 291 -14.34 8.62 -3.28
N VAL A 292 -13.71 8.63 -4.46
CA VAL A 292 -12.25 8.70 -4.61
C VAL A 292 -11.81 10.12 -4.27
N ASP A 293 -10.89 10.26 -3.33
CA ASP A 293 -10.40 11.56 -2.89
C ASP A 293 -9.07 11.93 -3.57
N MET A 294 -8.23 10.94 -3.89
CA MET A 294 -6.90 11.17 -4.48
C MET A 294 -6.72 10.39 -5.80
N ASP A 295 -6.28 11.10 -6.83
CA ASP A 295 -5.98 10.59 -8.17
C ASP A 295 -4.50 10.22 -8.28
N MET A 296 -4.23 8.92 -8.39
CA MET A 296 -2.89 8.38 -8.54
C MET A 296 -2.50 8.36 -10.02
N VAL A 297 -1.45 9.14 -10.35
CA VAL A 297 -0.73 9.19 -11.63
C VAL A 297 -1.54 9.69 -12.84
N SER A 298 -2.85 9.46 -12.91
CA SER A 298 -3.64 9.73 -14.12
C SER A 298 -3.65 11.21 -14.51
N GLY A 299 -3.51 12.13 -13.55
CA GLY A 299 -3.58 13.58 -13.75
C GLY A 299 -4.97 14.11 -14.12
N ALA A 300 -5.99 13.24 -14.22
CA ALA A 300 -7.34 13.62 -14.61
C ALA A 300 -7.92 14.67 -13.66
N TYR A 301 -7.68 14.55 -12.35
CA TYR A 301 -8.14 15.53 -11.37
C TYR A 301 -7.46 16.89 -11.55
N LEU A 302 -6.13 16.87 -11.63
CA LEU A 302 -5.32 18.09 -11.78
C LEU A 302 -5.70 18.88 -13.03
N GLU A 303 -5.94 18.18 -14.13
CA GLU A 303 -6.16 18.80 -15.43
C GLU A 303 -7.61 19.26 -15.65
N THR A 304 -8.59 18.62 -15.02
CA THR A 304 -10.00 18.79 -15.42
C THR A 304 -10.95 19.28 -14.33
N LEU A 305 -10.64 19.10 -13.04
CA LEU A 305 -11.60 19.43 -11.96
C LEU A 305 -11.96 20.92 -11.90
N ALA A 306 -11.02 21.81 -12.22
CA ALA A 306 -11.30 23.25 -12.23
C ALA A 306 -12.40 23.59 -13.24
N GLU A 307 -12.37 22.96 -14.42
CA GLU A 307 -13.41 23.14 -15.43
C GLU A 307 -14.70 22.43 -15.05
N ASN A 308 -14.63 21.24 -14.45
CA ASN A 308 -15.81 20.54 -13.94
C ASN A 308 -16.57 21.37 -12.89
N VAL A 309 -15.87 22.16 -12.07
CA VAL A 309 -16.53 23.12 -11.15
C VAL A 309 -17.19 24.25 -11.91
N ARG A 310 -16.50 24.86 -12.89
CA ARG A 310 -17.03 25.99 -13.66
C ARG A 310 -18.28 25.62 -14.45
N CYS A 311 -18.33 24.43 -15.04
CA CYS A 311 -19.48 23.94 -15.79
C CYS A 311 -20.54 23.21 -14.93
N GLY A 312 -20.34 23.15 -13.61
CA GLY A 312 -21.31 22.55 -12.67
C GLY A 312 -21.39 21.02 -12.69
N ARG A 313 -20.41 20.34 -13.30
CA ARG A 313 -20.28 18.87 -13.27
C ARG A 313 -19.86 18.35 -11.92
N VAL A 314 -19.16 19.14 -11.11
CA VAL A 314 -18.89 18.89 -9.67
C VAL A 314 -19.02 20.20 -8.91
N THR A 315 -19.20 20.12 -7.60
CA THR A 315 -19.32 21.26 -6.71
C THR A 315 -18.02 21.52 -5.95
N LEU A 316 -17.80 22.76 -5.53
CA LEU A 316 -16.68 23.09 -4.65
C LEU A 316 -16.75 22.31 -3.32
N ALA A 317 -17.97 22.05 -2.81
CA ALA A 317 -18.16 21.29 -1.58
C ALA A 317 -17.69 19.82 -1.70
N GLU A 318 -17.88 19.18 -2.86
CA GLU A 318 -17.36 17.83 -3.12
C GLU A 318 -15.82 17.81 -3.09
N ILE A 319 -15.17 18.83 -3.68
CA ILE A 319 -13.71 18.99 -3.63
C ILE A 319 -13.24 19.26 -2.19
N ASP A 320 -13.90 20.18 -1.49
CA ASP A 320 -13.56 20.57 -0.12
C ASP A 320 -13.56 19.38 0.84
N GLU A 321 -14.53 18.49 0.67
CA GLU A 321 -14.64 17.29 1.48
C GLU A 321 -13.55 16.25 1.16
N ALA A 322 -13.17 16.09 -0.11
CA ALA A 322 -12.03 15.23 -0.48
C ALA A 322 -10.70 15.78 0.08
N VAL A 323 -10.46 17.09 -0.07
CA VAL A 323 -9.26 17.75 0.48
C VAL A 323 -9.21 17.62 1.99
N ARG A 324 -10.34 17.82 2.68
CA ARG A 324 -10.44 17.71 4.14
C ARG A 324 -9.92 16.37 4.65
N ARG A 325 -10.28 15.26 4.01
CA ARG A 325 -9.84 13.91 4.42
C ARG A 325 -8.34 13.73 4.25
N ILE A 326 -7.78 14.24 3.15
CA ILE A 326 -6.33 14.19 2.89
C ILE A 326 -5.58 15.02 3.94
N LEU A 327 -6.01 16.26 4.20
CA LEU A 327 -5.40 17.11 5.23
C LEU A 327 -5.51 16.49 6.63
N ARG A 328 -6.64 15.88 6.96
CA ARG A 328 -6.84 15.15 8.23
C ARG A 328 -5.83 14.02 8.40
N ILE A 329 -5.59 13.21 7.37
CA ILE A 329 -4.58 12.15 7.43
C ILE A 329 -3.17 12.74 7.58
N LYS A 330 -2.85 13.83 6.89
CA LYS A 330 -1.56 14.53 7.07
C LYS A 330 -1.34 15.04 8.49
N CYS A 331 -2.39 15.59 9.12
CA CYS A 331 -2.36 16.00 10.53
C CYS A 331 -2.17 14.78 11.46
N ARG A 332 -2.93 13.70 11.25
CA ARG A 332 -2.82 12.47 12.06
C ARG A 332 -1.43 11.83 11.95
N ALA A 333 -0.80 11.90 10.78
CA ALA A 333 0.54 11.42 10.53
C ALA A 333 1.66 12.37 11.04
N GLY A 334 1.31 13.47 11.71
CA GLY A 334 2.28 14.41 12.30
C GLY A 334 3.12 15.19 11.27
N LEU A 335 2.69 15.24 10.01
CA LEU A 335 3.50 15.82 8.93
C LEU A 335 3.63 17.34 9.00
N PHE A 336 2.70 18.02 9.65
CA PHE A 336 2.78 19.47 9.83
C PHE A 336 3.81 19.85 10.91
N GLU A 337 3.97 19.00 11.92
CA GLU A 337 4.94 19.16 13.00
C GLU A 337 6.33 18.67 12.59
N HIS A 338 6.39 17.53 11.91
CA HIS A 338 7.62 16.83 11.56
C HIS A 338 7.63 16.44 10.07
N PRO A 339 7.71 17.42 9.14
CA PRO A 339 7.64 17.15 7.71
C PRO A 339 8.88 16.41 7.17
N LEU A 340 10.03 16.50 7.84
CA LEU A 340 11.31 15.96 7.39
C LEU A 340 11.70 14.70 8.18
N THR A 341 12.54 13.87 7.56
CA THR A 341 13.10 12.64 8.15
C THR A 341 14.57 12.83 8.45
N ASP A 342 15.03 12.38 9.61
CA ASP A 342 16.45 12.32 9.95
C ASP A 342 17.17 11.26 9.08
N PRO A 343 18.12 11.65 8.21
CA PRO A 343 18.84 10.70 7.36
C PRO A 343 19.66 9.65 8.12
N GLU A 344 20.11 9.94 9.34
CA GLU A 344 20.91 9.01 10.14
C GLU A 344 20.10 7.78 10.57
N ARG A 345 18.76 7.87 10.58
CA ARG A 345 17.90 6.73 10.91
C ARG A 345 18.13 5.55 9.98
N ALA A 346 18.46 5.77 8.71
CA ALA A 346 18.73 4.69 7.77
C ALA A 346 19.89 3.79 8.22
N ILE A 347 20.82 4.30 9.03
CA ILE A 347 21.95 3.52 9.58
C ILE A 347 21.53 2.64 10.74
N HIS A 348 20.55 3.08 11.55
CA HIS A 348 20.21 2.46 12.82
C HIS A 348 18.91 1.65 12.81
N ASP A 349 17.97 1.98 11.92
CA ASP A 349 16.63 1.39 11.87
C ASP A 349 16.49 0.26 10.85
N ILE A 350 17.43 0.15 9.90
CA ILE A 350 17.38 -0.79 8.78
C ILE A 350 18.23 -2.02 9.05
N LEU A 351 17.72 -3.20 8.66
CA LEU A 351 18.41 -4.50 8.77
C LEU A 351 18.91 -4.81 10.18
N THR A 352 18.20 -4.32 11.19
CA THR A 352 18.59 -4.51 12.60
C THR A 352 18.68 -6.00 12.95
N PRO A 353 19.50 -6.38 13.95
CA PRO A 353 19.56 -7.76 14.41
C PRO A 353 18.17 -8.33 14.77
N LYS A 354 17.30 -7.50 15.37
CA LYS A 354 15.92 -7.89 15.69
C LYS A 354 15.09 -8.14 14.43
N ALA A 355 15.22 -7.28 13.41
CA ALA A 355 14.53 -7.48 12.14
C ALA A 355 14.92 -8.81 11.48
N ARG A 356 16.23 -9.11 11.42
CA ARG A 356 16.73 -10.38 10.88
C ARG A 356 16.28 -11.60 11.71
N GLU A 357 16.20 -11.46 13.04
CA GLU A 357 15.65 -12.51 13.91
C GLU A 357 14.18 -12.80 13.59
N VAL A 358 13.36 -11.77 13.48
CA VAL A 358 11.93 -11.92 13.15
C VAL A 358 11.75 -12.46 11.73
N ALA A 359 12.57 -12.05 10.76
CA ALA A 359 12.53 -12.62 9.41
C ALA A 359 12.82 -14.12 9.41
N ARG A 360 13.81 -14.55 10.21
CA ARG A 360 14.13 -15.96 10.39
C ARG A 360 13.03 -16.72 11.14
N GLN A 361 12.38 -16.10 12.11
CA GLN A 361 11.21 -16.66 12.79
C GLN A 361 10.05 -16.84 11.81
N ALA A 362 9.73 -15.80 11.05
CA ALA A 362 8.66 -15.83 10.06
C ALA A 362 8.89 -16.96 9.05
N ALA A 363 10.09 -17.05 8.47
CA ALA A 363 10.43 -18.13 7.55
C ALA A 363 10.23 -19.54 8.14
N ARG A 364 10.39 -19.73 9.46
CA ARG A 364 10.14 -21.02 10.13
C ARG A 364 8.66 -21.29 10.36
N GLU A 365 7.90 -20.28 10.75
CA GLU A 365 6.47 -20.42 11.06
C GLU A 365 5.59 -20.49 9.82
N THR A 366 6.07 -20.03 8.65
CA THR A 366 5.31 -20.04 7.40
C THR A 366 5.54 -21.28 6.52
N MET A 367 6.51 -22.14 6.87
CA MET A 367 6.77 -23.37 6.11
C MET A 367 5.69 -24.42 6.35
N VAL A 368 5.04 -24.89 5.29
CA VAL A 368 4.02 -25.94 5.35
C VAL A 368 4.62 -27.29 4.95
N LEU A 369 4.69 -28.23 5.90
CA LEU A 369 5.13 -29.60 5.63
C LEU A 369 4.00 -30.41 4.98
N LEU A 370 4.00 -30.48 3.65
CA LEU A 370 2.95 -31.17 2.89
C LEU A 370 2.99 -32.70 3.03
N LYS A 371 4.18 -33.28 3.19
CA LYS A 371 4.37 -34.74 3.23
C LYS A 371 5.64 -35.12 4.00
N ASN A 372 5.55 -36.11 4.88
CA ASN A 372 6.71 -36.68 5.58
C ASN A 372 6.53 -38.20 5.76
N GLU A 373 7.02 -38.97 4.80
CA GLU A 373 6.95 -40.44 4.85
C GLU A 373 8.13 -41.04 5.61
N ARG A 374 7.86 -42.14 6.33
CA ARG A 374 8.87 -42.94 7.04
C ARG A 374 9.77 -42.14 7.99
N HIS A 375 9.24 -41.04 8.55
CA HIS A 375 9.98 -40.15 9.44
C HIS A 375 11.29 -39.63 8.83
N LEU A 376 11.29 -39.33 7.53
CA LEU A 376 12.46 -38.78 6.84
C LEU A 376 12.91 -37.45 7.46
N LEU A 377 11.97 -36.56 7.79
CA LEU A 377 12.25 -35.29 8.45
C LEU A 377 11.96 -35.37 9.97
N PRO A 378 12.77 -34.71 10.82
CA PRO A 378 13.97 -33.93 10.47
C PRO A 378 15.15 -34.83 10.06
N LEU A 379 15.99 -34.33 9.16
CA LEU A 379 17.17 -35.07 8.69
C LEU A 379 18.15 -35.33 9.85
N ARG A 380 18.54 -36.59 10.05
CA ARG A 380 19.51 -37.02 11.06
C ARG A 380 20.47 -38.05 10.46
N ASP A 381 21.73 -38.05 10.90
CA ASP A 381 22.72 -39.10 10.62
C ASP A 381 23.05 -39.34 9.12
N PHE A 382 22.99 -38.30 8.30
CA PHE A 382 23.41 -38.37 6.89
C PHE A 382 24.90 -38.12 6.74
N ARG A 383 25.58 -38.99 5.97
CA ARG A 383 27.02 -38.82 5.68
C ARG A 383 27.30 -37.82 4.57
N ARG A 384 26.34 -37.63 3.64
CA ARG A 384 26.40 -36.73 2.49
C ARG A 384 24.98 -36.31 2.14
N ILE A 385 24.78 -35.02 1.87
CA ILE A 385 23.50 -34.46 1.41
C ILE A 385 23.74 -33.81 0.04
N LEU A 386 22.97 -34.20 -0.97
CA LEU A 386 22.97 -33.51 -2.27
C LEU A 386 21.86 -32.46 -2.25
N VAL A 387 22.24 -31.20 -2.43
CA VAL A 387 21.31 -30.08 -2.62
C VAL A 387 21.35 -29.71 -4.11
N ALA A 388 20.22 -29.85 -4.80
CA ALA A 388 20.14 -29.62 -6.25
C ALA A 388 18.82 -28.91 -6.62
N GLY A 389 18.86 -28.11 -7.69
CA GLY A 389 17.72 -27.36 -8.20
C GLY A 389 18.10 -25.92 -8.59
N PRO A 390 17.22 -25.20 -9.31
CA PRO A 390 17.51 -23.85 -9.80
C PRO A 390 17.66 -22.81 -8.67
N PHE A 391 17.08 -23.05 -7.49
CA PHE A 391 17.09 -22.12 -6.36
C PHE A 391 18.19 -22.38 -5.33
N VAL A 392 19.11 -23.32 -5.57
CA VAL A 392 20.14 -23.69 -4.57
C VAL A 392 21.07 -22.52 -4.22
N HIS A 393 21.42 -21.73 -5.23
CA HIS A 393 22.26 -20.53 -5.11
C HIS A 393 21.47 -19.23 -5.25
N ALA A 394 20.14 -19.32 -5.29
CA ALA A 394 19.28 -18.15 -5.43
C ALA A 394 19.37 -17.26 -4.19
N THR A 395 19.28 -15.97 -4.42
CA THR A 395 19.30 -14.95 -3.36
C THR A 395 18.17 -13.97 -3.59
N GLY A 396 18.30 -13.10 -4.58
CA GLY A 396 17.26 -12.13 -4.94
C GLY A 396 15.93 -12.80 -5.29
N GLU A 397 15.95 -13.96 -5.93
CA GLU A 397 14.74 -14.72 -6.29
C GLU A 397 13.99 -15.25 -5.07
N LEU A 398 14.66 -15.40 -3.91
CA LEU A 398 14.02 -15.87 -2.67
C LEU A 398 13.06 -14.85 -2.08
N PHE A 399 13.16 -13.58 -2.48
CA PHE A 399 12.27 -12.53 -2.00
C PHE A 399 10.84 -12.62 -2.57
N GLY A 400 10.67 -13.30 -3.71
CA GLY A 400 9.38 -13.37 -4.39
C GLY A 400 8.96 -12.05 -5.04
N THR A 401 7.68 -11.92 -5.37
CA THR A 401 7.11 -10.72 -6.01
C THR A 401 7.00 -9.55 -5.03
N TRP A 402 6.78 -8.32 -5.55
CA TRP A 402 6.57 -7.10 -4.76
C TRP A 402 7.66 -6.81 -3.73
N THR A 403 8.92 -7.07 -4.13
CA THR A 403 10.10 -6.70 -3.36
C THR A 403 10.81 -5.55 -4.04
N MET A 404 10.66 -4.35 -3.48
CA MET A 404 11.19 -3.12 -4.07
C MET A 404 12.65 -2.86 -3.67
N ASP A 405 12.98 -3.09 -2.39
CA ASP A 405 14.24 -2.63 -1.80
C ASP A 405 15.13 -3.77 -1.26
N GLY A 406 14.63 -5.01 -1.27
CA GLY A 406 15.39 -6.19 -0.90
C GLY A 406 16.64 -6.35 -1.75
N ARG A 407 17.78 -6.67 -1.13
CA ARG A 407 19.05 -6.83 -1.84
C ARG A 407 19.56 -8.24 -1.79
N ALA A 408 19.98 -8.77 -2.94
CA ALA A 408 20.47 -10.14 -3.07
C ALA A 408 21.61 -10.44 -2.08
N GLU A 409 22.49 -9.47 -1.81
CA GLU A 409 23.59 -9.62 -0.84
C GLU A 409 23.14 -9.78 0.62
N ASP A 410 21.91 -9.40 0.95
CA ASP A 410 21.37 -9.51 2.31
C ASP A 410 20.75 -10.88 2.60
N ALA A 411 20.53 -11.70 1.57
CA ALA A 411 19.93 -13.03 1.65
C ALA A 411 20.98 -14.14 1.75
N VAL A 412 20.70 -15.16 2.58
CA VAL A 412 21.55 -16.35 2.70
C VAL A 412 21.01 -17.43 1.74
N PRO A 413 21.78 -17.86 0.72
CA PRO A 413 21.34 -18.90 -0.20
C PRO A 413 21.29 -20.28 0.49
N LEU A 414 20.53 -21.20 -0.09
CA LEU A 414 20.19 -22.48 0.52
C LEU A 414 21.42 -23.37 0.75
N ASP A 415 22.36 -23.40 -0.19
CA ASP A 415 23.62 -24.15 -0.06
C ASP A 415 24.46 -23.69 1.13
N GLN A 416 24.63 -22.39 1.32
CA GLN A 416 25.36 -21.81 2.44
C GLN A 416 24.62 -22.08 3.76
N ALA A 417 23.29 -21.99 3.76
CA ALA A 417 22.49 -22.30 4.94
C ALA A 417 22.66 -23.77 5.36
N PHE A 418 22.67 -24.72 4.40
CA PHE A 418 22.94 -26.13 4.68
C PHE A 418 24.37 -26.35 5.18
N GLN A 419 25.38 -25.75 4.54
CA GLN A 419 26.78 -25.86 4.96
C GLN A 419 26.99 -25.35 6.39
N ALA A 420 26.33 -24.25 6.77
CA ALA A 420 26.45 -23.66 8.10
C ALA A 420 25.85 -24.52 9.23
N ILE A 421 24.89 -25.40 8.92
CA ILE A 421 24.22 -26.26 9.92
C ILE A 421 24.58 -27.74 9.80
N ALA A 422 25.31 -28.13 8.75
CA ALA A 422 25.70 -29.51 8.52
C ALA A 422 26.63 -30.01 9.66
N PRO A 423 26.44 -31.24 10.16
CA PRO A 423 27.37 -31.83 11.13
C PRO A 423 28.80 -31.87 10.57
N ALA A 424 29.80 -31.67 11.44
CA ALA A 424 31.20 -31.73 11.05
C ALA A 424 31.54 -33.07 10.35
N GLY A 425 32.05 -32.99 9.12
CA GLY A 425 32.38 -34.16 8.29
C GLY A 425 31.27 -34.68 7.38
N THR A 426 30.14 -33.97 7.27
CA THR A 426 29.05 -34.19 6.29
C THR A 426 29.36 -33.57 4.93
#